data_AF-A0A1U7YH48-F1
#
_entry.id   AF-A0A1U7YH48-F1
#
_cell.length_a   1.000
_cell.length_b   1.000
_cell.length_c   1.000
_cell.angle_alpha   90.00
_cell.angle_beta   90.00
_cell.angle_gamma   90.00
#
_symmetry.space_group_name_H-M   'P 1'
#
loop_
_entity.id
_entity.type
_entity.pdbx_description
1 polymer ?
#
loop_
_entity_poly.entity_id
_entity_poly.type
_entity_poly.pdbx_seq_one_letter_code
_entity_poly.pdbx_strand_id
1 'polypeptide(L)'
;MSTASINSCLTISPAQASLKKPTRPVAFARVSNSSSSPSVPSLIRNEPVFAAPTPIINPILREEMANESYEQAIAALEKLLSEKGELGPIAAARVDQITAELQSSDGSKPFDPVEHMKAGFIHFKTEKYEKNPALYGELSKGQSPKYMVFACSDSRVCPSHILNFQPGEAFVVRNIANMVPAYDKTRYSGVGAAIEYAVLHLKVENIVVIGHSACGGIKGLMSLPADGSESTAFIEDWVKIGLPAKAKVQGEHVDKCFADQCTACEKEAVNVSLGNLLTYPFVRDGLVKKTLALKGGHYDFVNGGFELWGLEFGLSPSLSV
;
A
#
# COMPACT_ATOMS: atom_id res chain seq x y z
N MET A 1 -2.26 -68.01 -56.14
CA MET A 1 -1.90 -67.27 -57.37
C MET A 1 -3.17 -67.08 -58.16
N SER A 2 -3.74 -65.87 -58.17
CA SER A 2 -4.96 -65.57 -58.93
C SER A 2 -4.94 -64.11 -59.32
N THR A 3 -4.93 -63.87 -60.62
CA THR A 3 -5.27 -62.62 -61.28
C THR A 3 -6.79 -62.54 -61.43
N ALA A 4 -7.38 -61.38 -61.16
CA ALA A 4 -8.61 -60.91 -61.82
C ALA A 4 -8.95 -59.48 -61.41
N SER A 5 -9.22 -58.67 -62.43
CA SER A 5 -9.69 -57.29 -62.43
C SER A 5 -11.11 -57.13 -61.89
N ILE A 6 -11.42 -55.98 -61.27
CA ILE A 6 -12.76 -55.36 -61.31
C ILE A 6 -12.59 -53.83 -61.45
N ASN A 7 -13.19 -53.29 -62.51
CA ASN A 7 -13.42 -51.87 -62.73
C ASN A 7 -14.48 -51.33 -61.77
N SER A 8 -14.31 -50.11 -61.26
CA SER A 8 -15.43 -49.17 -61.17
C SER A 8 -14.93 -47.72 -61.17
N CYS A 9 -15.43 -46.99 -62.15
CA CYS A 9 -15.38 -45.54 -62.31
C CYS A 9 -15.92 -44.83 -61.06
N LEU A 10 -15.32 -43.71 -60.65
CA LEU A 10 -16.02 -42.61 -59.99
C LEU A 10 -15.17 -41.32 -60.05
N THR A 11 -15.82 -40.34 -60.67
CA THR A 11 -15.54 -38.92 -60.87
C THR A 11 -14.79 -38.19 -59.74
N ILE A 12 -13.83 -37.36 -60.15
CA ILE A 12 -13.16 -36.33 -59.33
C ILE A 12 -14.11 -35.15 -59.14
N SER A 13 -14.37 -34.79 -57.87
CA SER A 13 -14.87 -33.47 -57.45
C SER A 13 -14.07 -33.01 -56.22
N PRO A 14 -13.54 -31.78 -56.20
CA PRO A 14 -12.87 -31.26 -55.01
C PRO A 14 -13.92 -30.69 -54.04
N ALA A 15 -14.21 -31.42 -52.97
CA ALA A 15 -14.98 -30.86 -51.86
C ALA A 15 -14.06 -30.01 -50.98
N GLN A 16 -14.35 -28.71 -50.96
CA GLN A 16 -13.68 -27.69 -50.17
C GLN A 16 -13.68 -28.05 -48.67
N ALA A 17 -12.50 -28.21 -48.09
CA ALA A 17 -12.34 -28.14 -46.64
C ALA A 17 -12.57 -26.69 -46.20
N SER A 18 -13.71 -26.44 -45.56
CA SER A 18 -14.03 -25.16 -44.94
C SER A 18 -13.08 -24.94 -43.74
N LEU A 19 -12.02 -24.17 -43.98
CA LEU A 19 -11.19 -23.57 -42.94
C LEU A 19 -12.06 -22.58 -42.16
N LYS A 20 -12.72 -23.03 -41.09
CA LYS A 20 -13.27 -22.13 -40.08
C LYS A 20 -12.09 -21.41 -39.41
N LYS A 21 -11.91 -20.12 -39.75
CA LYS A 21 -10.98 -19.25 -39.03
C LYS A 21 -11.39 -19.22 -37.56
N PRO A 22 -10.46 -19.44 -36.61
CA PRO A 22 -10.77 -19.26 -35.20
C PRO A 22 -11.10 -17.79 -34.96
N THR A 23 -12.34 -17.50 -34.56
CA THR A 23 -12.75 -16.15 -34.17
C THR A 23 -12.17 -15.82 -32.81
N ARG A 24 -11.15 -14.95 -32.78
CA ARG A 24 -10.46 -14.57 -31.54
C ARG A 24 -11.42 -13.78 -30.64
N PRO A 25 -11.60 -14.15 -29.36
CA PRO A 25 -12.43 -13.38 -28.43
C PRO A 25 -11.83 -11.98 -28.20
N VAL A 26 -12.70 -11.00 -27.96
CA VAL A 26 -12.31 -9.61 -27.70
C VAL A 26 -12.12 -9.43 -26.19
N ALA A 27 -10.94 -8.95 -25.78
CA ALA A 27 -10.66 -8.59 -24.40
C ALA A 27 -11.01 -7.12 -24.15
N PHE A 28 -11.63 -6.82 -23.01
CA PHE A 28 -11.85 -5.46 -22.53
C PHE A 28 -11.24 -5.26 -21.15
N ALA A 29 -10.81 -4.03 -20.87
CA ALA A 29 -10.35 -3.59 -19.56
C ALA A 29 -10.91 -2.18 -19.30
N ARG A 30 -11.65 -1.97 -18.21
CA ARG A 30 -12.22 -0.66 -17.84
C ARG A 30 -11.99 -0.37 -16.36
N VAL A 31 -11.60 0.86 -16.05
CA VAL A 31 -11.55 1.34 -14.65
C VAL A 31 -12.92 1.89 -14.25
N SER A 32 -13.47 1.42 -13.12
CA SER A 32 -14.73 1.91 -12.56
C SER A 32 -14.50 2.55 -11.17
N ASN A 33 -15.05 3.77 -11.00
CA ASN A 33 -15.02 4.51 -9.73
C ASN A 33 -16.35 4.32 -8.98
N SER A 34 -16.28 4.02 -7.68
CA SER A 34 -17.41 4.12 -6.75
C SER A 34 -17.17 5.29 -5.79
N SER A 35 -17.76 6.46 -6.04
CA SER A 35 -17.60 7.64 -5.18
C SER A 35 -18.88 7.93 -4.39
N SER A 36 -18.79 7.91 -3.06
CA SER A 36 -19.74 8.56 -2.15
C SER A 36 -19.04 9.78 -1.54
N SER A 37 -19.47 10.98 -1.89
CA SER A 37 -18.91 12.24 -1.39
C SER A 37 -19.79 12.85 -0.28
N PRO A 38 -19.18 13.47 0.72
CA PRO A 38 -19.70 14.72 1.26
C PRO A 38 -18.68 15.85 1.10
N SER A 39 -19.20 17.04 0.80
CA SER A 39 -18.51 18.31 0.59
C SER A 39 -17.78 18.83 1.83
N VAL A 40 -16.60 19.45 1.63
CA VAL A 40 -15.82 20.18 2.66
C VAL A 40 -15.70 21.67 2.26
N PRO A 41 -15.77 22.63 3.19
CA PRO A 41 -15.49 24.04 2.90
C PRO A 41 -13.99 24.37 2.99
N SER A 42 -13.56 25.31 2.15
CA SER A 42 -12.19 25.81 2.00
C SER A 42 -11.78 26.84 3.06
N LEU A 43 -10.57 26.72 3.61
CA LEU A 43 -9.81 27.87 4.13
C LEU A 43 -8.31 27.71 3.80
N ILE A 44 -7.80 28.69 3.04
CA ILE A 44 -6.41 28.84 2.59
C ILE A 44 -5.58 29.53 3.68
N ARG A 45 -4.36 29.05 3.95
CA ARG A 45 -3.23 29.89 4.40
C ARG A 45 -1.93 29.43 3.74
N ASN A 46 -1.19 30.41 3.21
CA ASN A 46 0.13 30.28 2.58
C ASN A 46 1.21 30.64 3.61
N GLU A 47 2.04 29.68 4.01
CA GLU A 47 3.32 29.87 4.72
C GLU A 47 4.31 28.76 4.29
N PRO A 48 5.64 28.98 4.28
CA PRO A 48 6.61 28.02 3.76
C PRO A 48 6.90 26.90 4.78
N VAL A 49 6.75 25.65 4.35
CA VAL A 49 6.96 24.46 5.20
C VAL A 49 8.43 24.03 5.16
N PHE A 50 9.19 24.47 6.16
CA PHE A 50 10.43 23.81 6.55
C PHE A 50 10.12 22.43 7.16
N ALA A 51 11.05 21.49 6.98
CA ALA A 51 10.96 20.09 7.40
C ALA A 51 10.23 19.90 8.75
N ALA A 52 9.13 19.15 8.73
CA ALA A 52 8.41 18.78 9.94
C ALA A 52 9.31 17.87 10.82
N PRO A 53 9.47 18.17 12.12
CA PRO A 53 9.99 17.21 13.08
C PRO A 53 9.00 16.05 13.22
N THR A 54 9.53 14.87 13.54
CA THR A 54 8.80 13.66 13.93
C THR A 54 7.61 13.99 14.84
N PRO A 55 6.40 13.46 14.62
CA PRO A 55 5.31 13.68 15.56
C PRO A 55 5.60 12.88 16.83
N ILE A 56 6.19 13.56 17.82
CA ILE A 56 5.92 13.23 19.21
C ILE A 56 4.47 13.61 19.40
N ILE A 57 3.63 12.62 19.66
CA ILE A 57 2.27 12.82 20.16
C ILE A 57 2.43 13.54 21.50
N ASN A 58 2.45 14.87 21.48
CA ASN A 58 2.19 15.68 22.65
C ASN A 58 0.67 15.74 22.76
N PRO A 59 0.05 15.19 23.82
CA PRO A 59 -1.34 15.47 24.07
C PRO A 59 -1.45 16.98 24.23
N ILE A 60 -2.32 17.63 23.45
CA ILE A 60 -2.76 18.98 23.75
C ILE A 60 -3.44 18.87 25.12
N LEU A 61 -2.66 19.22 26.16
CA LEU A 61 -3.15 19.48 27.48
C LEU A 61 -4.21 20.57 27.32
N ARG A 62 -5.46 20.22 27.63
CA ARG A 62 -6.40 21.16 28.22
C ARG A 62 -5.74 21.67 29.50
N GLU A 63 -4.95 22.74 29.41
CA GLU A 63 -4.29 23.37 30.56
C GLU A 63 -5.32 23.83 31.62
N GLU A 64 -6.57 24.05 31.23
CA GLU A 64 -7.63 24.46 32.16
C GLU A 64 -8.28 23.30 32.94
N MET A 65 -8.22 22.05 32.47
CA MET A 65 -8.84 20.91 33.19
C MET A 65 -7.89 20.20 34.16
N ALA A 66 -6.59 20.39 34.02
CA ALA A 66 -5.60 19.69 34.84
C ALA A 66 -5.29 20.45 36.14
N ASN A 67 -5.32 21.78 36.13
CA ASN A 67 -5.02 22.61 37.30
C ASN A 67 -5.98 22.37 38.48
N GLU A 68 -7.29 22.23 38.23
CA GLU A 68 -8.25 21.93 39.29
C GLU A 68 -7.99 20.57 39.96
N SER A 69 -7.43 19.60 39.21
CA SER A 69 -7.08 18.28 39.75
C SER A 69 -5.75 18.29 40.52
N TYR A 70 -4.79 19.13 40.15
CA TYR A 70 -3.49 19.21 40.83
C TYR A 70 -3.60 19.88 42.19
N GLU A 71 -4.28 21.02 42.26
CA GLU A 71 -4.50 21.73 43.53
C GLU A 71 -5.28 20.85 44.53
N GLN A 72 -6.28 20.09 44.05
CA GLN A 72 -7.01 19.13 44.86
C GLN A 72 -6.11 17.98 45.37
N ALA A 73 -5.18 17.49 44.54
CA ALA A 73 -4.24 16.45 44.93
C ALA A 73 -3.20 16.96 45.95
N ILE A 74 -2.72 18.19 45.79
CA ILE A 74 -1.81 18.86 46.73
C ILE A 74 -2.51 19.04 48.07
N ALA A 75 -3.72 19.61 48.08
CA ALA A 75 -4.49 19.83 49.30
C ALA A 75 -4.83 18.52 50.03
N ALA A 76 -5.15 17.45 49.30
CA ALA A 76 -5.38 16.12 49.89
C ALA A 76 -4.11 15.54 50.53
N LEU A 77 -2.95 15.74 49.89
CA LEU A 77 -1.66 15.30 50.41
C LEU A 77 -1.23 16.10 51.65
N GLU A 78 -1.38 17.43 51.62
CA GLU A 78 -1.11 18.31 52.76
C GLU A 78 -1.96 17.93 53.98
N LYS A 79 -3.26 17.68 53.76
CA LYS A 79 -4.16 17.21 54.83
C LYS A 79 -3.66 15.89 55.43
N LEU A 80 -3.29 14.92 54.60
CA LEU A 80 -2.80 13.61 55.04
C LEU A 80 -1.49 13.73 55.84
N LEU A 81 -0.58 14.62 55.43
CA LEU A 81 0.66 14.89 56.14
C LEU A 81 0.42 15.62 57.47
N SER A 82 -0.60 16.48 57.55
CA SER A 82 -0.99 17.13 58.81
C SER A 82 -1.59 16.16 59.82
N GLU A 83 -2.37 15.16 59.36
CA GLU A 83 -2.99 14.14 60.19
C GLU A 83 -2.00 13.02 60.59
N LYS A 84 -0.95 12.80 59.80
CA LYS A 84 0.05 11.75 60.00
C LYS A 84 1.48 12.30 59.88
N GLY A 85 1.90 13.05 60.89
CA GLY A 85 3.20 13.74 60.90
C GLY A 85 4.43 12.85 60.69
N GLU A 86 4.34 11.54 60.97
CA GLU A 86 5.40 10.56 60.70
C GLU A 86 5.66 10.33 59.19
N LEU A 87 4.73 10.71 58.32
CA LEU A 87 4.84 10.57 56.86
C LEU A 87 5.57 11.75 56.20
N GLY A 88 5.80 12.85 56.91
CA GLY A 88 6.50 14.03 56.41
C GLY A 88 7.88 13.73 55.79
N PRO A 89 8.77 13.00 56.49
CA PRO A 89 10.07 12.62 55.95
C PRO A 89 9.98 11.71 54.72
N ILE A 90 8.97 10.83 54.67
CA ILE A 90 8.74 9.91 53.54
C ILE A 90 8.24 10.69 52.33
N ALA A 91 7.32 11.64 52.52
CA ALA A 91 6.82 12.48 51.44
C ALA A 91 7.91 13.40 50.89
N ALA A 92 8.73 14.01 51.74
CA ALA A 92 9.88 14.82 51.30
C ALA A 92 10.85 13.99 50.44
N ALA A 93 11.23 12.80 50.91
CA ALA A 93 12.11 11.90 50.14
C ALA A 93 11.51 11.48 48.79
N ARG A 94 10.18 11.30 48.71
CA ARG A 94 9.48 11.00 47.45
C ARG A 94 9.41 12.20 46.51
N VAL A 95 9.19 13.40 47.05
CA VAL A 95 9.21 14.65 46.27
C VAL A 95 10.61 14.88 45.72
N ASP A 96 11.66 14.69 46.52
CA ASP A 96 13.05 14.79 46.09
C ASP A 96 13.36 13.77 44.98
N GLN A 97 12.88 12.52 45.13
CA GLN A 97 13.03 11.48 44.12
C GLN A 97 12.33 11.86 42.80
N ILE A 98 11.07 12.28 42.85
CA ILE A 98 10.30 12.69 41.66
C ILE A 98 10.93 13.92 41.02
N THR A 99 11.39 14.88 41.82
CA THR A 99 12.09 16.09 41.34
C THR A 99 13.39 15.73 40.64
N ALA A 100 14.17 14.79 41.18
CA ALA A 100 15.39 14.28 40.55
C ALA A 100 15.08 13.50 39.25
N GLU A 101 14.01 12.69 39.22
CA GLU A 101 13.55 11.99 38.02
C GLU A 101 13.11 12.98 36.93
N LEU A 102 12.37 14.04 37.28
CA LEU A 102 11.96 15.11 36.38
C LEU A 102 13.14 15.96 35.90
N GLN A 103 14.12 16.27 36.77
CA GLN A 103 15.35 16.97 36.38
C GLN A 103 16.26 16.10 35.50
N SER A 104 16.26 14.78 35.69
CA SER A 104 16.99 13.84 34.82
C SER A 104 16.35 13.67 33.43
N SER A 105 15.10 14.11 33.26
CA SER A 105 14.40 14.10 31.98
C SER A 105 14.89 15.19 31.01
N ASP A 106 15.68 16.16 31.50
CA ASP A 106 16.29 17.23 30.70
C ASP A 106 17.53 16.77 29.89
N GLY A 107 17.92 15.50 30.07
CA GLY A 107 18.91 14.83 29.22
C GLY A 107 18.27 13.61 28.57
N SER A 108 17.52 13.80 27.48
CA SER A 108 17.01 12.68 26.68
C SER A 108 18.16 11.72 26.41
N LYS A 109 18.08 10.49 26.96
CA LYS A 109 19.02 9.43 26.60
C LYS A 109 19.14 9.41 25.08
N PRO A 110 20.36 9.36 24.51
CA PRO A 110 20.54 9.25 23.08
C PRO A 110 19.65 8.12 22.54
N PHE A 111 18.98 8.35 21.41
CA PHE A 111 18.15 7.32 20.78
C PHE A 111 19.01 6.08 20.53
N ASP A 112 18.66 4.98 21.18
CA ASP A 112 19.26 3.68 20.93
C ASP A 112 18.32 2.86 20.03
N PRO A 113 18.69 2.61 18.76
CA PRO A 113 17.86 1.87 17.82
C PRO A 113 17.63 0.42 18.26
N VAL A 114 18.58 -0.20 18.95
CA VAL A 114 18.48 -1.60 19.39
C VAL A 114 17.49 -1.70 20.54
N GLU A 115 17.58 -0.80 21.52
CA GLU A 115 16.63 -0.77 22.64
C GLU A 115 15.22 -0.40 22.18
N HIS A 116 15.09 0.52 21.22
CA HIS A 116 13.79 0.83 20.62
C HIS A 116 13.14 -0.40 19.95
N MET A 117 13.90 -1.17 19.16
CA MET A 117 13.41 -2.41 18.55
C MET A 117 13.02 -3.47 19.59
N LYS A 118 13.81 -3.63 20.66
CA LYS A 118 13.50 -4.56 21.75
C LYS A 118 12.20 -4.16 22.46
N ALA A 119 12.07 -2.89 22.85
CA ALA A 119 10.88 -2.38 23.49
C ALA A 119 9.63 -2.54 22.60
N GLY A 120 9.76 -2.25 21.30
CA GLY A 120 8.71 -2.46 20.31
C GLY A 120 8.28 -3.92 20.19
N PHE A 121 9.23 -4.86 20.15
CA PHE A 121 8.90 -6.29 20.09
C PHE A 121 8.29 -6.81 21.38
N ILE A 122 8.77 -6.37 22.54
CA ILE A 122 8.17 -6.70 23.84
C ILE A 122 6.71 -6.24 23.87
N HIS A 123 6.44 -5.00 23.44
CA HIS A 123 5.08 -4.48 23.35
C HIS A 123 4.20 -5.32 22.40
N PHE A 124 4.68 -5.65 21.20
CA PHE A 124 3.96 -6.55 20.29
C PHE A 124 3.66 -7.91 20.94
N LYS A 125 4.66 -8.49 21.62
CA LYS A 125 4.54 -9.79 22.27
C LYS A 125 3.44 -9.77 23.35
N THR A 126 3.48 -8.80 24.26
CA THR A 126 2.56 -8.74 25.40
C THR A 126 1.16 -8.24 25.00
N GLU A 127 1.09 -7.26 24.11
CA GLU A 127 -0.18 -6.59 23.79
C GLU A 127 -0.94 -7.21 22.61
N LYS A 128 -0.25 -7.97 21.75
CA LYS A 128 -0.87 -8.58 20.56
C LYS A 128 -0.74 -10.09 20.57
N TYR A 129 0.48 -10.62 20.66
CA TYR A 129 0.73 -12.06 20.52
C TYR A 129 0.08 -12.87 21.65
N GLU A 130 0.44 -12.57 22.90
CA GLU A 130 -0.02 -13.31 24.09
C GLU A 130 -1.52 -13.13 24.37
N LYS A 131 -2.11 -11.99 23.95
CA LYS A 131 -3.55 -11.72 24.08
C LYS A 131 -4.40 -12.41 23.01
N ASN A 132 -3.80 -12.96 21.95
CA ASN A 132 -4.53 -13.61 20.86
C ASN A 132 -3.98 -15.01 20.53
N PRO A 133 -3.89 -15.93 21.52
CA PRO A 133 -3.22 -17.22 21.34
C PRO A 133 -3.90 -18.11 20.28
N ALA A 134 -5.22 -18.01 20.12
CA ALA A 134 -5.95 -18.73 19.08
C ALA A 134 -5.54 -18.26 17.66
N LEU A 135 -5.46 -16.95 17.44
CA LEU A 135 -5.07 -16.37 16.16
C LEU A 135 -3.64 -16.78 15.79
N TYR A 136 -2.67 -16.50 16.67
CA TYR A 136 -1.27 -16.82 16.37
C TYR A 136 -0.99 -18.33 16.37
N GLY A 137 -1.77 -19.11 17.12
CA GLY A 137 -1.76 -20.57 17.05
C GLY A 137 -2.14 -21.07 15.65
N GLU A 138 -3.19 -20.54 15.03
CA GLU A 138 -3.55 -20.90 13.65
C GLU A 138 -2.54 -20.36 12.62
N LEU A 139 -2.09 -19.10 12.77
CA LEU A 139 -1.09 -18.52 11.86
C LEU A 139 0.25 -19.26 11.86
N SER A 140 0.61 -19.93 12.97
CA SER A 140 1.81 -20.77 13.04
C SER A 140 1.75 -22.00 12.12
N LYS A 141 0.55 -22.43 11.73
CA LYS A 141 0.33 -23.61 10.87
C LYS A 141 0.37 -23.26 9.38
N GLY A 142 0.16 -21.99 9.03
CA GLY A 142 0.15 -21.52 7.66
C GLY A 142 -0.50 -20.14 7.49
N GLN A 143 -0.57 -19.69 6.24
CA GLN A 143 -1.20 -18.42 5.87
C GLN A 143 -2.15 -18.61 4.67
N SER A 144 -3.25 -17.86 4.66
CA SER A 144 -4.22 -17.85 3.55
C SER A 144 -4.78 -16.43 3.33
N PRO A 145 -3.91 -15.43 3.03
CA PRO A 145 -4.34 -14.05 2.87
C PRO A 145 -5.31 -13.90 1.70
N LYS A 146 -6.28 -12.99 1.84
CA LYS A 146 -7.26 -12.68 0.78
C LYS A 146 -6.79 -11.57 -0.13
N TYR A 147 -5.83 -10.77 0.34
CA TYR A 147 -5.28 -9.63 -0.36
C TYR A 147 -3.80 -9.84 -0.67
N MET A 148 -3.41 -9.46 -1.88
CA MET A 148 -2.05 -9.04 -2.18
C MET A 148 -2.04 -7.51 -2.27
N VAL A 149 -1.09 -6.85 -1.61
CA VAL A 149 -1.02 -5.39 -1.58
C VAL A 149 0.33 -4.91 -2.07
N PHE A 150 0.34 -4.05 -3.09
CA PHE A 150 1.49 -3.22 -3.45
C PHE A 150 1.34 -1.85 -2.79
N ALA A 151 2.30 -1.48 -1.96
CA ALA A 151 2.35 -0.18 -1.29
C ALA A 151 3.76 0.42 -1.38
N CYS A 152 3.89 1.73 -1.18
CA CYS A 152 5.18 2.37 -1.27
C CYS A 152 6.03 2.01 -0.03
N SER A 153 7.36 1.99 -0.17
CA SER A 153 8.29 1.85 0.96
C SER A 153 8.31 3.06 1.89
N ASP A 154 7.64 4.17 1.53
CA ASP A 154 7.49 5.38 2.35
C ASP A 154 7.03 5.04 3.78
N SER A 155 7.72 5.58 4.79
CA SER A 155 7.50 5.23 6.19
C SER A 155 6.12 5.66 6.73
N ARG A 156 5.42 6.55 6.03
CA ARG A 156 4.13 7.12 6.46
C ARG A 156 2.91 6.28 6.04
N VAL A 157 3.10 5.29 5.16
CA VAL A 157 2.00 4.62 4.44
C VAL A 157 2.00 3.10 4.63
N CYS A 158 2.31 2.63 5.84
CA CYS A 158 2.26 1.20 6.16
C CYS A 158 0.83 0.65 5.93
N PRO A 159 0.60 -0.27 4.97
CA PRO A 159 -0.75 -0.71 4.58
C PRO A 159 -1.50 -1.36 5.75
N SER A 160 -0.79 -2.08 6.63
CA SER A 160 -1.39 -2.67 7.83
C SER A 160 -1.96 -1.62 8.79
N HIS A 161 -1.34 -0.44 8.86
CA HIS A 161 -1.82 0.64 9.70
C HIS A 161 -3.00 1.38 9.04
N ILE A 162 -2.83 1.79 7.79
CA ILE A 162 -3.82 2.66 7.10
C ILE A 162 -5.13 1.93 6.76
N LEU A 163 -5.09 0.61 6.56
CA LEU A 163 -6.26 -0.21 6.25
C LEU A 163 -6.63 -1.19 7.36
N ASN A 164 -5.97 -1.10 8.52
CA ASN A 164 -6.19 -1.96 9.68
C ASN A 164 -6.11 -3.48 9.38
N PHE A 165 -5.21 -3.89 8.46
CA PHE A 165 -4.99 -5.31 8.22
C PHE A 165 -4.41 -6.00 9.46
N GLN A 166 -5.03 -7.10 9.84
CA GLN A 166 -4.55 -8.01 10.86
C GLN A 166 -3.51 -8.99 10.28
N PRO A 167 -2.66 -9.60 11.14
CA PRO A 167 -1.74 -10.64 10.71
C PRO A 167 -2.46 -11.77 9.97
N GLY A 168 -1.97 -12.10 8.78
CA GLY A 168 -2.54 -13.15 7.91
C GLY A 168 -3.56 -12.66 6.87
N GLU A 169 -4.00 -11.41 6.91
CA GLU A 169 -5.02 -10.91 5.95
C GLU A 169 -4.44 -10.51 4.59
N ALA A 170 -3.24 -9.92 4.58
CA ALA A 170 -2.62 -9.37 3.38
C ALA A 170 -1.17 -9.86 3.19
N PHE A 171 -0.87 -10.30 1.97
CA PHE A 171 0.49 -10.54 1.49
C PHE A 171 1.03 -9.27 0.83
N VAL A 172 2.04 -8.64 1.44
CA VAL A 172 2.43 -7.26 1.10
C VAL A 172 3.76 -7.21 0.35
N VAL A 173 3.79 -6.45 -0.74
CA VAL A 173 5.01 -6.04 -1.43
C VAL A 173 5.18 -4.53 -1.26
N ARG A 174 6.36 -4.10 -0.80
CA ARG A 174 6.70 -2.68 -0.66
C ARG A 174 7.92 -2.33 -1.51
N ASN A 175 7.78 -1.32 -2.36
CA ASN A 175 8.86 -0.82 -3.21
C ASN A 175 8.72 0.69 -3.46
N ILE A 176 9.65 1.28 -4.19
CA ILE A 176 9.62 2.72 -4.48
C ILE A 176 8.44 3.04 -5.41
N ALA A 177 7.57 3.96 -4.96
CA ALA A 177 6.37 4.38 -5.68
C ALA A 177 5.38 3.26 -6.02
N ASN A 178 5.34 2.18 -5.22
CA ASN A 178 4.34 1.09 -5.31
C ASN A 178 4.14 0.57 -6.74
N MET A 179 5.20 0.57 -7.55
CA MET A 179 5.13 0.28 -8.97
C MET A 179 5.10 -1.23 -9.19
N VAL A 180 4.27 -1.65 -10.13
CA VAL A 180 4.28 -3.01 -10.66
C VAL A 180 4.87 -2.96 -12.07
N PRO A 181 6.07 -3.50 -12.33
CA PRO A 181 6.60 -3.63 -13.68
C PRO A 181 5.84 -4.68 -14.49
N ALA A 182 5.88 -4.53 -15.81
CA ALA A 182 5.43 -5.57 -16.73
C ALA A 182 6.22 -6.89 -16.54
N TYR A 183 5.62 -7.99 -16.99
CA TYR A 183 6.21 -9.33 -16.91
C TYR A 183 7.58 -9.40 -17.59
N ASP A 184 8.63 -9.57 -16.80
CA ASP A 184 10.00 -9.82 -17.26
C ASP A 184 10.73 -10.72 -16.25
N LYS A 185 11.11 -11.92 -16.69
CA LYS A 185 11.79 -12.91 -15.84
C LYS A 185 13.21 -12.51 -15.47
N THR A 186 13.83 -11.63 -16.25
CA THR A 186 15.23 -11.24 -16.15
C THR A 186 15.37 -9.99 -15.28
N ARG A 187 14.58 -8.96 -15.57
CA ARG A 187 14.70 -7.65 -14.91
C ARG A 187 13.92 -7.56 -13.60
N TYR A 188 12.76 -8.21 -13.51
CA TYR A 188 11.79 -7.96 -12.45
C TYR A 188 11.37 -9.23 -11.71
N SER A 189 12.29 -10.18 -11.59
CA SER A 189 12.06 -11.48 -10.95
C SER A 189 11.52 -11.37 -9.52
N GLY A 190 11.95 -10.37 -8.74
CA GLY A 190 11.45 -10.14 -7.38
C GLY A 190 9.94 -9.85 -7.34
N VAL A 191 9.47 -8.90 -8.15
CA VAL A 191 8.03 -8.58 -8.22
C VAL A 191 7.26 -9.74 -8.86
N GLY A 192 7.78 -10.31 -9.95
CA GLY A 192 7.12 -11.42 -10.63
C GLY A 192 6.94 -12.64 -9.73
N ALA A 193 7.95 -13.01 -8.94
CA ALA A 193 7.88 -14.11 -7.98
C ALA A 193 6.85 -13.83 -6.88
N ALA A 194 6.76 -12.60 -6.38
CA ALA A 194 5.77 -12.24 -5.37
C ALA A 194 4.33 -12.37 -5.89
N ILE A 195 4.06 -11.90 -7.12
CA ILE A 195 2.73 -12.02 -7.74
C ILE A 195 2.42 -13.50 -8.02
N GLU A 196 3.37 -14.25 -8.58
CA GLU A 196 3.21 -15.68 -8.86
C GLU A 196 2.89 -16.46 -7.58
N TYR A 197 3.62 -16.22 -6.49
CA TYR A 197 3.38 -16.86 -5.21
C TYR A 197 2.01 -16.51 -4.63
N ALA A 198 1.65 -15.23 -4.60
CA ALA A 198 0.36 -14.79 -4.08
C ALA A 198 -0.81 -15.40 -4.86
N VAL A 199 -0.76 -15.37 -6.19
CA VAL A 199 -1.86 -15.82 -7.05
C VAL A 199 -1.92 -17.34 -7.17
N LEU A 200 -0.79 -18.00 -7.46
CA LEU A 200 -0.77 -19.44 -7.74
C LEU A 200 -0.65 -20.30 -6.49
N HIS A 201 -0.02 -19.81 -5.41
CA HIS A 201 0.19 -20.61 -4.20
C HIS A 201 -0.75 -20.20 -3.06
N LEU A 202 -0.79 -18.90 -2.71
CA LEU A 202 -1.64 -18.42 -1.61
C LEU A 202 -3.11 -18.26 -2.00
N LYS A 203 -3.40 -18.24 -3.31
CA LYS A 203 -4.75 -18.07 -3.87
C LYS A 203 -5.44 -16.80 -3.38
N VAL A 204 -4.71 -15.69 -3.35
CA VAL A 204 -5.30 -14.37 -3.04
C VAL A 204 -6.45 -14.07 -4.01
N GLU A 205 -7.46 -13.37 -3.52
CA GLU A 205 -8.67 -13.04 -4.29
C GLU A 205 -8.61 -11.61 -4.83
N ASN A 206 -7.77 -10.76 -4.24
CA ASN A 206 -7.63 -9.36 -4.60
C ASN A 206 -6.15 -8.98 -4.72
N ILE A 207 -5.77 -8.27 -5.78
CA ILE A 207 -4.52 -7.51 -5.83
C ILE A 207 -4.88 -6.02 -5.77
N VAL A 208 -4.33 -5.31 -4.80
CA VAL A 208 -4.55 -3.89 -4.59
C VAL A 208 -3.23 -3.15 -4.77
N VAL A 209 -3.18 -2.17 -5.67
CA VAL A 209 -2.03 -1.26 -5.84
C VAL A 209 -2.38 0.10 -5.24
N ILE A 210 -1.67 0.51 -4.19
CA ILE A 210 -1.99 1.70 -3.40
C ILE A 210 -0.91 2.76 -3.63
N GLY A 211 -1.26 3.79 -4.40
CA GLY A 211 -0.52 5.05 -4.48
C GLY A 211 -0.77 5.92 -3.26
N HIS A 212 -0.03 7.02 -3.12
CA HIS A 212 -0.22 7.93 -2.00
C HIS A 212 0.22 9.36 -2.31
N SER A 213 -0.33 10.33 -1.57
CA SER A 213 0.03 11.75 -1.64
C SER A 213 1.51 11.98 -1.37
N ALA A 214 2.09 12.99 -2.02
CA ALA A 214 3.47 13.45 -1.82
C ALA A 214 4.49 12.29 -1.92
N CYS A 215 4.33 11.44 -2.94
CA CYS A 215 5.22 10.32 -3.19
C CYS A 215 6.56 10.78 -3.78
N GLY A 216 7.66 10.53 -3.05
CA GLY A 216 9.01 10.90 -3.48
C GLY A 216 9.43 10.24 -4.80
N GLY A 217 9.05 8.98 -5.03
CA GLY A 217 9.36 8.27 -6.28
C GLY A 217 8.60 8.82 -7.50
N ILE A 218 7.34 9.23 -7.32
CA ILE A 218 6.57 9.89 -8.39
C ILE A 218 7.10 11.30 -8.66
N LYS A 219 7.47 12.05 -7.62
CA LYS A 219 8.16 13.32 -7.79
C LYS A 219 9.46 13.13 -8.60
N GLY A 220 10.26 12.11 -8.28
CA GLY A 220 11.46 11.77 -9.03
C GLY A 220 11.18 11.44 -10.51
N LEU A 221 10.16 10.61 -10.78
CA LEU A 221 9.68 10.32 -12.13
C LEU A 221 9.33 11.61 -12.91
N MET A 222 8.52 12.46 -12.30
CA MET A 222 8.07 13.72 -12.92
C MET A 222 9.23 14.67 -13.17
N SER A 223 10.26 14.64 -12.33
CA SER A 223 11.48 15.43 -12.48
C SER A 223 12.53 14.84 -13.45
N LEU A 224 12.33 13.63 -14.00
CA LEU A 224 13.28 13.07 -14.97
C LEU A 224 13.50 14.03 -16.16
N PRO A 225 14.76 14.28 -16.55
CA PRO A 225 15.08 15.19 -17.64
C PRO A 225 14.69 14.58 -18.99
N ALA A 226 14.36 15.43 -19.95
CA ALA A 226 13.92 15.01 -21.29
C ALA A 226 15.07 14.48 -22.16
N ASP A 227 16.32 14.82 -21.82
CA ASP A 227 17.52 14.39 -22.55
C ASP A 227 17.96 12.96 -22.20
N GLY A 228 17.29 12.31 -21.25
CA GLY A 228 17.58 10.94 -20.83
C GLY A 228 18.84 10.81 -19.97
N SER A 229 19.40 11.92 -19.50
CA SER A 229 20.51 11.90 -18.54
C SER A 229 20.07 11.26 -17.22
N GLU A 230 20.97 10.47 -16.64
CA GLU A 230 20.77 9.79 -15.37
C GLU A 230 21.80 10.30 -14.35
N SER A 231 21.30 10.62 -13.16
CA SER A 231 22.07 11.10 -12.02
C SER A 231 22.16 10.08 -10.88
N THR A 232 21.40 8.98 -10.98
CA THR A 232 21.26 7.95 -9.95
C THR A 232 21.54 6.57 -10.51
N ALA A 233 22.07 5.66 -9.68
CA ALA A 233 22.43 4.32 -10.14
C ALA A 233 21.24 3.38 -10.39
N PHE A 234 20.10 3.59 -9.72
CA PHE A 234 18.95 2.67 -9.75
C PHE A 234 17.59 3.36 -9.76
N ILE A 235 17.49 4.55 -9.16
CA ILE A 235 16.21 5.20 -8.90
C ILE A 235 15.53 5.55 -10.22
N GLU A 236 16.27 6.16 -11.14
CA GLU A 236 15.75 6.56 -12.45
C GLU A 236 15.35 5.35 -13.29
N ASP A 237 16.17 4.29 -13.38
CA ASP A 237 15.80 3.05 -14.08
C ASP A 237 14.54 2.39 -13.48
N TRP A 238 14.40 2.40 -12.16
CA TRP A 238 13.22 1.87 -11.50
C TRP A 238 11.96 2.69 -11.80
N VAL A 239 11.99 4.01 -11.58
CA VAL A 239 10.77 4.83 -11.74
C VAL A 239 10.36 4.97 -13.20
N LYS A 240 11.23 4.63 -14.16
CA LYS A 240 10.89 4.57 -15.59
C LYS A 240 9.75 3.61 -15.93
N ILE A 241 9.43 2.66 -15.04
CA ILE A 241 8.19 1.85 -15.14
C ILE A 241 6.95 2.76 -15.29
N GLY A 242 6.94 3.92 -14.64
CA GLY A 242 5.86 4.90 -14.68
C GLY A 242 5.91 5.91 -15.82
N LEU A 243 6.86 5.82 -16.77
CA LEU A 243 6.92 6.76 -17.90
C LEU A 243 5.59 6.92 -18.68
N PRO A 244 4.78 5.87 -18.91
CA PRO A 244 3.48 6.05 -19.55
C PRO A 244 2.53 6.97 -18.75
N ALA A 245 2.57 6.92 -17.41
CA ALA A 245 1.77 7.78 -16.56
C ALA A 245 2.24 9.24 -16.65
N LYS A 246 3.57 9.46 -16.59
CA LYS A 246 4.16 10.78 -16.80
C LYS A 246 3.75 11.37 -18.14
N ALA A 247 3.89 10.61 -19.22
CA ALA A 247 3.57 11.08 -20.57
C ALA A 247 2.09 11.48 -20.70
N LYS A 248 1.17 10.67 -20.16
CA LYS A 248 -0.27 10.98 -20.15
C LYS A 248 -0.57 12.26 -19.35
N VAL A 249 -0.05 12.36 -18.13
CA VAL A 249 -0.26 13.55 -17.27
C VAL A 249 0.31 14.81 -17.90
N GLN A 250 1.50 14.75 -18.51
CA GLN A 250 2.07 15.90 -19.20
C GLN A 250 1.25 16.33 -20.42
N GLY A 251 0.55 15.40 -21.08
CA GLY A 251 -0.36 15.70 -22.18
C GLY A 251 -1.72 16.26 -21.74
N GLU A 252 -2.28 15.76 -20.62
CA GLU A 252 -3.63 16.10 -20.15
C GLU A 252 -3.67 17.24 -19.10
N HIS A 253 -2.55 17.53 -18.45
CA HIS A 253 -2.44 18.49 -17.34
C HIS A 253 -1.30 19.50 -17.53
N VAL A 254 -1.00 19.86 -18.78
CA VAL A 254 0.09 20.76 -19.16
C VAL A 254 0.01 22.15 -18.48
N ASP A 255 -1.20 22.61 -18.20
CA ASP A 255 -1.53 23.90 -17.59
C ASP A 255 -1.49 23.89 -16.05
N LYS A 256 -1.39 22.71 -15.43
CA LYS A 256 -1.38 22.57 -13.98
C LYS A 256 0.01 22.79 -13.39
N CYS A 257 0.04 23.23 -12.13
CA CYS A 257 1.31 23.37 -11.41
C CYS A 257 1.95 21.99 -11.19
N PHE A 258 3.28 21.97 -10.97
CA PHE A 258 4.04 20.74 -10.82
C PHE A 258 3.51 19.82 -9.69
N ALA A 259 3.03 20.41 -8.60
CA ALA A 259 2.44 19.65 -7.49
C ALA A 259 1.17 18.91 -7.92
N ASP A 260 0.27 19.58 -8.63
CA ASP A 260 -0.96 18.98 -9.15
C ASP A 260 -0.68 17.89 -10.20
N GLN A 261 0.33 18.10 -11.04
CA GLN A 261 0.80 17.07 -11.97
C GLN A 261 1.35 15.85 -11.22
N CYS A 262 2.08 16.03 -10.12
CA CYS A 262 2.52 14.92 -9.27
C CYS A 262 1.32 14.15 -8.69
N THR A 263 0.33 14.85 -8.13
CA THR A 263 -0.90 14.22 -7.60
C THR A 263 -1.66 13.42 -8.68
N ALA A 264 -1.77 13.97 -9.90
CA ALA A 264 -2.37 13.24 -11.02
C ALA A 264 -1.53 12.01 -11.41
N CYS A 265 -0.20 12.14 -11.43
CA CYS A 265 0.72 11.07 -11.77
C CYS A 265 0.75 9.96 -10.70
N GLU A 266 0.56 10.27 -9.42
CA GLU A 266 0.43 9.26 -8.36
C GLU A 266 -0.72 8.29 -8.64
N LYS A 267 -1.88 8.81 -9.07
CA LYS A 267 -3.06 7.99 -9.44
C LYS A 267 -2.85 7.28 -10.78
N GLU A 268 -2.29 7.96 -11.77
CA GLU A 268 -2.08 7.35 -13.08
C GLU A 268 -0.98 6.26 -13.05
N ALA A 269 0.04 6.39 -12.21
CA ALA A 269 1.05 5.35 -12.02
C ALA A 269 0.47 4.07 -11.41
N VAL A 270 -0.56 4.20 -10.56
CA VAL A 270 -1.37 3.05 -10.11
C VAL A 270 -2.07 2.41 -11.31
N ASN A 271 -2.70 3.19 -12.19
CA ASN A 271 -3.36 2.65 -13.40
C ASN A 271 -2.37 1.94 -14.34
N VAL A 272 -1.17 2.50 -14.55
CA VAL A 272 -0.10 1.83 -15.30
C VAL A 272 0.29 0.51 -14.65
N SER A 273 0.42 0.48 -13.33
CA SER A 273 0.72 -0.74 -12.58
C SER A 273 -0.39 -1.79 -12.69
N LEU A 274 -1.66 -1.39 -12.68
CA LEU A 274 -2.80 -2.28 -12.96
C LEU A 274 -2.75 -2.83 -14.40
N GLY A 275 -2.39 -2.00 -15.38
CA GLY A 275 -2.15 -2.43 -16.76
C GLY A 275 -1.00 -3.43 -16.86
N ASN A 276 0.10 -3.19 -16.15
CA ASN A 276 1.24 -4.10 -16.10
C ASN A 276 0.89 -5.44 -15.46
N LEU A 277 0.02 -5.48 -14.44
CA LEU A 277 -0.50 -6.73 -13.88
C LEU A 277 -1.20 -7.60 -14.93
N LEU A 278 -1.85 -6.99 -15.94
CA LEU A 278 -2.45 -7.74 -17.05
C LEU A 278 -1.41 -8.40 -17.97
N THR A 279 -0.13 -8.08 -17.87
CA THR A 279 0.92 -8.76 -18.66
C THR A 279 1.25 -10.15 -18.09
N TYR A 280 0.95 -10.40 -16.81
CA TYR A 280 1.18 -11.68 -16.13
C TYR A 280 0.07 -12.69 -16.52
N PRO A 281 0.41 -13.84 -17.15
CA PRO A 281 -0.60 -14.78 -17.63
C PRO A 281 -1.55 -15.29 -16.54
N PHE A 282 -1.03 -15.68 -15.38
CA PHE A 282 -1.82 -16.20 -14.26
C PHE A 282 -2.73 -15.15 -13.60
N VAL A 283 -2.40 -13.85 -13.72
CA VAL A 283 -3.29 -12.77 -13.27
C VAL A 283 -4.49 -12.68 -14.22
N ARG A 284 -4.25 -12.65 -15.54
CA ARG A 284 -5.34 -12.65 -16.53
C ARG A 284 -6.23 -13.88 -16.39
N ASP A 285 -5.64 -15.05 -16.20
CA ASP A 285 -6.39 -16.30 -16.02
C ASP A 285 -7.29 -16.22 -14.77
N GLY A 286 -6.78 -15.67 -13.67
CA GLY A 286 -7.56 -15.44 -12.45
C GLY A 286 -8.73 -14.47 -12.66
N LEU A 287 -8.51 -13.39 -13.42
CA LEU A 287 -9.56 -12.42 -13.75
C LEU A 287 -10.66 -13.05 -14.62
N VAL A 288 -10.28 -13.78 -15.68
CA VAL A 288 -11.24 -14.48 -16.56
C VAL A 288 -12.05 -15.52 -15.80
N LYS A 289 -11.42 -16.24 -14.87
CA LYS A 289 -12.08 -17.22 -13.99
C LYS A 289 -12.85 -16.59 -12.84
N LYS A 290 -12.80 -15.27 -12.68
CA LYS A 290 -13.40 -14.52 -11.56
C LYS A 290 -12.93 -15.00 -10.18
N THR A 291 -11.71 -15.53 -10.10
CA THR A 291 -11.06 -15.90 -8.83
C THR A 291 -10.12 -14.82 -8.31
N LEU A 292 -9.90 -13.77 -9.11
CA LEU A 292 -9.01 -12.65 -8.79
C LEU A 292 -9.65 -11.34 -9.24
N ALA A 293 -9.51 -10.29 -8.43
CA ALA A 293 -9.89 -8.93 -8.76
C ALA A 293 -8.68 -7.99 -8.66
N LEU A 294 -8.62 -6.98 -9.53
CA LEU A 294 -7.61 -5.92 -9.49
C LEU A 294 -8.23 -4.60 -9.02
N LYS A 295 -7.58 -3.93 -8.07
CA LYS A 295 -8.03 -2.64 -7.52
C LYS A 295 -6.87 -1.64 -7.44
N GLY A 296 -7.15 -0.39 -7.76
CA GLY A 296 -6.27 0.73 -7.50
C GLY A 296 -6.75 1.51 -6.29
N GLY A 297 -5.83 2.06 -5.51
CA GLY A 297 -6.15 2.98 -4.43
C GLY A 297 -5.18 4.14 -4.36
N HIS A 298 -5.61 5.23 -3.73
CA HIS A 298 -4.76 6.38 -3.44
C HIS A 298 -5.03 6.85 -2.01
N TYR A 299 -4.00 6.83 -1.17
CA TYR A 299 -4.05 7.34 0.20
C TYR A 299 -3.49 8.75 0.26
N ASP A 300 -4.35 9.72 0.57
CA ASP A 300 -3.96 11.09 0.83
C ASP A 300 -3.77 11.30 2.34
N PHE A 301 -2.52 11.22 2.82
CA PHE A 301 -2.20 11.48 4.23
C PHE A 301 -2.16 12.96 4.58
N VAL A 302 -2.20 13.86 3.59
CA VAL A 302 -2.27 15.30 3.84
C VAL A 302 -3.69 15.65 4.30
N ASN A 303 -4.69 15.09 3.64
CA ASN A 303 -6.10 15.34 3.93
C ASN A 303 -6.80 14.20 4.69
N GLY A 304 -6.12 13.08 4.93
CA GLY A 304 -6.70 11.89 5.56
C GLY A 304 -7.72 11.14 4.70
N GLY A 305 -7.64 11.28 3.37
CA GLY A 305 -8.56 10.67 2.41
C GLY A 305 -8.06 9.34 1.86
N PHE A 306 -8.97 8.45 1.48
CA PHE A 306 -8.63 7.22 0.76
C PHE A 306 -9.59 7.00 -0.41
N GLU A 307 -9.06 6.93 -1.62
CA GLU A 307 -9.80 6.60 -2.84
C GLU A 307 -9.54 5.14 -3.24
N LEU A 308 -10.57 4.46 -3.73
CA LEU A 308 -10.50 3.07 -4.20
C LEU A 308 -11.29 2.92 -5.50
N TRP A 309 -10.70 2.25 -6.48
CA TRP A 309 -11.33 1.95 -7.77
C TRP A 309 -11.02 0.53 -8.24
N GLY A 310 -11.87 -0.01 -9.12
CA GLY A 310 -11.75 -1.36 -9.66
C GLY A 310 -11.32 -1.38 -11.12
N LEU A 311 -10.65 -2.46 -11.53
CA LEU A 311 -10.47 -2.79 -12.94
C LEU A 311 -11.39 -3.95 -13.33
N GLU A 312 -12.30 -3.69 -14.26
CA GLU A 312 -13.15 -4.69 -14.89
C GLU A 312 -12.43 -5.26 -16.11
N PHE A 313 -12.10 -6.56 -16.06
CA PHE A 313 -11.46 -7.28 -17.16
C PHE A 313 -12.30 -8.50 -17.55
N GLY A 314 -12.49 -8.72 -18.85
CA GLY A 314 -13.23 -9.89 -19.33
C GLY A 314 -12.97 -10.19 -20.79
N LEU A 315 -13.31 -11.42 -21.18
CA LEU A 315 -13.37 -11.85 -22.57
C LEU A 315 -14.83 -11.95 -22.98
N SER A 316 -15.20 -11.21 -24.03
CA SER A 316 -16.51 -11.34 -24.65
C SER A 316 -16.43 -12.31 -25.83
N PRO A 317 -17.42 -13.20 -26.00
CA PRO A 317 -17.49 -14.04 -27.19
C PRO A 317 -17.46 -13.18 -28.45
N SER A 318 -16.65 -13.57 -29.43
CA SER A 318 -16.69 -12.96 -30.75
C SER A 318 -17.97 -13.38 -31.45
N LEU A 319 -18.68 -12.42 -32.05
CA LEU A 319 -19.81 -12.73 -32.93
C LEU A 319 -19.26 -13.54 -34.11
N SER A 320 -19.66 -14.82 -34.19
CA SER A 320 -19.40 -15.66 -35.35
C SER A 320 -20.67 -15.68 -36.19
N VAL A 321 -20.57 -15.16 -37.42
CA VAL A 321 -21.61 -15.23 -38.46
C VAL A 321 -21.19 -16.30 -39.45
#